data_AF-A0A3A8EIB2-F1
#
_entry.id   AF-A0A3A8EIB2-F1
#
_cell.length_a   1.000
_cell.length_b   1.000
_cell.length_c   1.000
_cell.angle_alpha   90.00
_cell.angle_beta   90.00
_cell.angle_gamma   90.00
#
_symmetry.space_group_name_H-M   'P 1'
#
loop_
_entity.id
_entity.type
_entity.pdbx_description
1 polymer ?
#
loop_
_entity_poly.entity_id
_entity_poly.type
_entity_poly.pdbx_seq_one_letter_code
_entity_poly.pdbx_strand_id
1 'polypeptide(L)' 'MLFTLLLALNMLCVAGYIAYLYLRKTKRLYLSIAIRVLFISLFIMTAMGLHKTDWEFLLMLCIWVLFEAVNMKYRV' A
#
# COMPACT_ATOMS: atom_id res chain seq x y z
N MET A 1 -13.81 9.00 6.32
CA MET A 1 -13.44 9.94 5.24
C MET A 1 -11.93 9.98 5.09
N LEU A 2 -11.16 10.32 6.13
CA LEU A 2 -9.69 10.31 6.10
C LEU A 2 -9.12 8.91 5.78
N PHE A 3 -9.63 7.86 6.43
CA PHE A 3 -9.21 6.46 6.18
C PHE A 3 -9.38 6.07 4.71
N THR A 4 -10.58 6.25 4.16
CA THR A 4 -10.91 5.98 2.75
C THR A 4 -10.01 6.75 1.79
N LEU A 5 -9.70 8.02 2.09
CA LEU A 5 -8.82 8.85 1.28
C LEU A 5 -7.38 8.37 1.31
N LEU A 6 -6.87 8.01 2.50
CA LEU A 6 -5.54 7.41 2.67
C LEU A 6 -5.45 6.04 1.98
N LEU A 7 -6.52 5.24 2.03
CA LEU A 7 -6.59 3.94 1.37
C LEU A 7 -6.56 4.10 -0.16
N ALA A 8 -7.32 5.05 -0.71
CA ALA A 8 -7.29 5.36 -2.14
C ALA A 8 -5.91 5.90 -2.58
N LEU A 9 -5.30 6.77 -1.79
CA LEU A 9 -3.95 7.27 -2.05
C LEU A 9 -2.92 6.13 -2.03
N ASN A 10 -3.03 5.22 -1.06
CA ASN A 10 -2.16 4.04 -0.96
C ASN A 10 -2.32 3.13 -2.19
N MET A 11 -3.56 2.87 -2.65
CA MET A 11 -3.81 2.14 -3.90
C MET A 11 -3.11 2.77 -5.10
N LEU A 12 -3.23 4.09 -5.26
CA LEU A 12 -2.57 4.83 -6.34
C LEU A 12 -1.05 4.70 -6.26
N CYS A 13 -0.46 4.82 -5.06
CA CYS A 13 0.98 4.66 -4.87
C CYS A 13 1.45 3.23 -5.19
N VAL A 14 0.71 2.21 -4.75
CA VAL A 14 1.02 0.79 -5.03
C VAL A 14 0.93 0.51 -6.53
N ALA A 15 -0.16 0.93 -7.18
CA ALA A 15 -0.32 0.76 -8.63
C ALA A 15 0.80 1.47 -9.41
N GLY A 16 1.12 2.71 -9.04
CA GLY A 16 2.22 3.47 -9.64
C GLY A 16 3.58 2.81 -9.42
N TYR A 17 3.82 2.24 -8.23
CA TYR A 17 5.04 1.50 -7.93
C TYR A 17 5.17 0.21 -8.77
N ILE A 18 4.09 -0.55 -8.91
CA ILE A 18 4.05 -1.76 -9.73
C ILE A 18 4.29 -1.41 -11.20
N ALA A 19 3.62 -0.38 -11.72
CA ALA A 19 3.82 0.08 -13.09
C ALA A 19 5.26 0.56 -13.33
N TYR A 20 5.82 1.31 -12.38
CA TYR A 20 7.23 1.76 -12.44
C TYR A 20 8.20 0.58 -12.45
N LEU A 21 8.00 -0.41 -11.59
CA LEU A 21 8.80 -1.63 -11.56
C LEU A 21 8.71 -2.39 -12.88
N TYR A 22 7.51 -2.50 -13.46
CA TYR A 22 7.32 -3.19 -14.73
C TYR A 22 8.06 -2.49 -15.89
N LEU A 23 8.02 -1.16 -15.93
CA LEU A 23 8.65 -0.36 -16.99
C LEU A 23 10.16 -0.27 -16.86
N ARG A 24 10.68 0.05 -15.67
CA ARG A 24 12.11 0.34 -15.47
C ARG A 24 12.91 -0.83 -14.90
N LYS A 25 12.25 -1.89 -14.43
CA LYS A 25 12.87 -3.05 -13.75
C LYS A 25 13.85 -2.67 -12.62
N THR A 26 13.75 -1.46 -12.10
CA THR A 26 14.63 -0.92 -11.05
C THR A 26 13.80 -0.53 -9.85
N LYS A 27 14.26 -0.93 -8.66
CA LYS A 27 13.59 -0.62 -7.40
C LYS A 27 13.90 0.79 -6.94
N ARG A 28 12.86 1.62 -6.79
CA ARG A 28 12.94 2.85 -6.00
C ARG A 28 12.65 2.54 -4.54
N LEU A 29 13.72 2.35 -3.76
CA LEU A 29 13.64 2.07 -2.33
C LEU A 29 12.85 3.14 -1.56
N TYR A 30 13.07 4.43 -1.86
CA TYR A 30 12.32 5.53 -1.25
C TYR A 30 10.81 5.42 -1.44
N LEU A 31 10.36 5.05 -2.64
CA LEU A 31 8.93 4.91 -2.94
C LEU A 31 8.33 3.68 -2.24
N SER A 32 9.08 2.57 -2.18
CA SER A 32 8.68 1.38 -1.43
C SER A 32 8.56 1.66 0.07
N ILE A 33 9.48 2.45 0.65
CA ILE A 33 9.44 2.83 2.07
C ILE A 33 8.24 3.74 2.33
N ALA A 34 7.97 4.73 1.47
CA ALA A 34 6.83 5.62 1.61
C ALA A 34 5.49 4.86 1.61
N ILE A 35 5.32 3.87 0.72
CA ILE A 35 4.13 3.01 0.68
C ILE A 35 3.97 2.22 1.99
N ARG A 36 5.06 1.68 2.54
CA ARG A 36 5.04 0.95 3.82
C ARG A 36 4.66 1.86 4.99
N VAL A 37 5.15 3.10 5.03
CA VAL A 37 4.75 4.07 6.05
C VAL A 37 3.25 4.40 5.93
N LEU A 38 2.73 4.57 4.72
CA LEU A 38 1.29 4.78 4.50
C LEU A 38 0.46 3.58 4.98
N PHE A 39 0.92 2.36 4.75
CA PHE A 39 0.29 1.18 5.31
C PHE A 39 0.31 1.17 6.83
N ILE A 40 1.45 1.45 7.47
CA ILE A 40 1.54 1.52 8.94
C ILE A 40 0.54 2.54 9.50
N SER A 41 0.44 3.72 8.89
CA SER A 41 -0.56 4.73 9.27
C SER A 41 -1.99 4.20 9.15
N LEU A 42 -2.32 3.50 8.06
CA LEU A 42 -3.63 2.87 7.88
C LEU A 42 -3.91 1.80 8.96
N PHE A 43 -2.92 0.96 9.28
CA PHE A 43 -3.05 -0.04 10.35
C PHE A 43 -3.27 0.58 11.73
N ILE A 44 -2.54 1.65 12.06
CA ILE A 44 -2.74 2.39 13.31
C ILE A 44 -4.16 2.96 13.37
N MET A 45 -4.64 3.53 12.27
CA MET A 45 -6.02 4.02 12.18
C MET A 45 -7.06 2.91 12.34
N THR A 46 -6.82 1.73 11.75
CA THR A 46 -7.69 0.57 11.97
C THR A 46 -7.72 0.17 13.44
N ALA A 47 -6.54 0.08 14.09
CA ALA A 47 -6.44 -0.26 15.51
C ALA A 47 -7.13 0.75 16.43
N MET A 48 -7.16 2.03 16.03
CA MET A 48 -7.91 3.09 16.70
C MET A 48 -9.42 3.09 16.39
N GLY A 49 -9.92 2.14 15.59
CA GLY A 49 -11.34 2.06 15.21
C GLY A 49 -11.79 3.16 14.25
N LEU A 50 -10.87 3.83 13.55
CA LEU A 50 -11.18 4.95 12.63
C LEU A 50 -11.58 4.49 11.22
N HIS A 51 -11.80 3.20 11.03
CA HIS A 51 -12.27 2.62 9.77
C HIS A 51 -13.81 2.63 9.73
N LYS A 52 -14.39 2.87 8.56
CA LYS A 52 -15.86 3.01 8.44
C LYS A 52 -16.55 1.66 8.23
N THR A 53 -15.85 0.73 7.58
CA THR A 53 -16.42 -0.56 7.17
C THR A 53 -15.35 -1.64 7.19
N ASP A 54 -15.73 -2.87 7.58
CA ASP A 54 -14.85 -4.06 7.54
C ASP A 54 -14.28 -4.31 6.13
N TRP A 55 -15.03 -3.95 5.08
CA TRP A 55 -14.57 -4.06 3.70
C TRP A 55 -13.33 -3.21 3.40
N GLU A 56 -13.22 -2.01 3.98
CA GLU A 56 -12.06 -1.14 3.75
C GLU A 56 -10.80 -1.76 4.36
N PHE A 57 -10.95 -2.43 5.51
CA PHE A 57 -9.87 -3.18 6.15
C PHE A 57 -9.43 -4.38 5.32
N LEU A 58 -10.38 -5.18 4.80
CA LEU A 58 -10.02 -6.31 3.96
C LEU A 58 -9.32 -5.86 2.67
N LEU A 59 -9.80 -4.79 2.03
CA LEU A 59 -9.15 -4.21 0.86
C LEU A 59 -7.72 -3.78 1.18
N MET A 60 -7.50 -3.10 2.31
CA MET A 60 -6.17 -2.71 2.78
C MET A 60 -5.23 -3.93 2.89
N LEU A 61 -5.70 -5.02 3.50
CA LEU A 61 -4.93 -6.26 3.63
C LEU A 61 -4.57 -6.87 2.27
N CYS A 62 -5.54 -6.96 1.35
CA CYS A 62 -5.32 -7.49 0.01
C CYS A 62 -4.26 -6.69 -0.75
N ILE A 63 -4.30 -5.35 -0.67
CA ILE A 63 -3.35 -4.47 -1.35
C ILE A 63 -1.96 -4.61 -0.71
N TRP A 64 -1.86 -4.71 0.62
CA TRP A 64 -0.59 -4.96 1.30
C TRP A 64 0.04 -6.25 0.79
N VAL A 65 -0.72 -7.35 0.80
CA VAL A 65 -0.20 -8.67 0.39
C VAL A 65 0.27 -8.63 -1.05
N LEU A 66 -0.50 -8.00 -1.95
CA LEU A 66 -0.12 -7.82 -3.35
C LEU A 66 1.18 -7.01 -3.49
N PHE A 67 1.28 -5.88 -2.77
CA PHE A 67 2.48 -5.04 -2.78
C PHE A 67 3.71 -5.81 -2.31
N GLU A 68 3.61 -6.56 -1.22
CA GLU A 68 4.73 -7.30 -0.65
C GLU A 68 5.12 -8.49 -1.54
N ALA A 69 4.16 -9.19 -2.15
CA ALA A 69 4.43 -10.26 -3.11
C ALA A 69 5.19 -9.74 -4.34
N VAL A 70 4.77 -8.59 -4.90
CA VAL A 70 5.50 -7.95 -6.02
C VAL A 70 6.89 -7.51 -5.57
N ASN A 71 6.99 -6.86 -4.41
CA ASN A 71 8.28 -6.39 -3.92
C ASN A 71 9.26 -7.55 -3.66
N MET A 72 8.79 -8.70 -3.15
CA MET A 72 9.60 -9.90 -2.98
C MET A 72 10.05 -10.51 -4.31
N LYS A 73 9.16 -10.58 -5.31
CA LYS A 73 9.45 -11.17 -6.64
C LYS A 73 10.59 -10.45 -7.37
N TYR A 74 10.68 -9.13 -7.25
CA TYR A 74 11.72 -8.33 -7.89
C TYR A 74 12.94 -8.08 -6.99
N ARG A 75 13.31 -9.02 -6.10
CA ARG A 75 14.62 -9.03 -5.41
C ARG A 75 15.75 -9.12 -6.46
N VAL A 76 16.24 -7.96 -6.87
CA VAL A 76 17.63 -7.79 -7.30
C VAL A 76 18.44 -7.57 -6.03
#